data_AF-A0A800BHB6-F1
#
_entry.id   AF-A0A800BHB6-F1
#
_cell.length_a   1.000
_cell.length_b   1.000
_cell.length_c   1.000
_cell.angle_alpha   90.00
_cell.angle_beta   90.00
_cell.angle_gamma   90.00
#
_symmetry.space_group_name_H-M   'P 1'
#
loop_
_entity.id
_entity.type
_entity.pdbx_description
1 polymer ?
#
loop_
_entity_poly.entity_id
_entity_poly.type
_entity_poly.pdbx_seq_one_letter_code
_entity_poly.pdbx_strand_id
1 'polypeptide(L)'
;MKELLANFVNYLGRLSIFNPFFSGFATIVMLHRVYPFEEGKLHSNEAMKVSSEFLESFIQQSIEDGYQFTSLDKLYDILEKKQKSTKRIVITLDDGYRDNFEVAYPIFKKYKIPFCIYVTTSFPDKTAVLWWYVVEDLIVQNETIKLSTGEVYSCKYIKDKEDTFLQIRKKFSL
;
A
#
# COMPACT_ATOMS: atom_id res chain seq x y z
N MET A 1 15.02 -17.14 -12.80
CA MET A 1 15.42 -18.14 -11.77
C MET A 1 14.84 -17.82 -10.39
N LYS A 2 14.99 -16.58 -9.87
CA LYS A 2 14.40 -16.17 -8.57
C LYS A 2 12.87 -16.20 -8.51
N GLU A 3 12.18 -15.73 -9.55
CA GLU A 3 10.69 -15.77 -9.61
C GLU A 3 10.13 -17.20 -9.68
N LEU A 4 10.79 -18.08 -10.44
CA LEU A 4 10.43 -19.50 -10.50
C LEU A 4 10.56 -20.18 -9.13
N LEU A 5 11.63 -19.86 -8.40
CA LEU A 5 11.84 -20.31 -7.02
C LEU A 5 10.79 -19.75 -6.06
N ALA A 6 10.47 -18.45 -6.14
CA ALA A 6 9.44 -17.84 -5.31
C ALA A 6 8.05 -18.44 -5.58
N ASN A 7 7.69 -18.65 -6.85
CA ASN A 7 6.44 -19.27 -7.25
C ASN A 7 6.36 -20.73 -6.82
N PHE A 8 7.46 -21.47 -6.90
CA PHE A 8 7.54 -22.85 -6.44
C PHE A 8 7.44 -22.97 -4.92
N VAL A 9 8.11 -22.09 -4.17
CA VAL A 9 7.99 -22.02 -2.70
C VAL A 9 6.57 -21.63 -2.28
N ASN A 10 5.95 -20.66 -2.96
CA ASN A 10 4.56 -20.27 -2.71
C ASN A 10 3.58 -21.41 -3.01
N TYR A 11 3.80 -22.16 -4.09
CA TYR A 11 3.01 -23.35 -4.43
C TYR A 11 3.16 -24.45 -3.38
N LEU A 12 4.40 -24.76 -2.96
CA LEU A 12 4.66 -25.74 -1.91
C LEU A 12 4.11 -25.29 -0.55
N GLY A 13 4.19 -24.01 -0.20
CA GLY A 13 3.60 -23.43 1.01
C GLY A 13 2.07 -23.47 1.03
N ARG A 14 1.41 -23.50 -0.15
CA ARG A 14 -0.03 -23.75 -0.29
C ARG A 14 -0.40 -25.22 -0.08
N LEU A 15 0.53 -26.16 -0.22
CA LEU A 15 0.29 -27.57 0.13
C LEU A 15 0.25 -27.69 1.67
N SER A 16 -0.89 -28.16 2.19
CA SER A 16 -1.19 -28.29 3.62
C SER A 16 -0.06 -28.94 4.44
N ILE A 17 0.69 -29.88 3.83
CA ILE A 17 1.75 -30.65 4.47
C ILE A 17 3.01 -29.82 4.77
N PHE A 18 3.30 -28.77 3.99
CA PHE A 18 4.49 -27.92 4.17
C PHE A 18 4.19 -26.60 4.90
N ASN A 19 2.90 -26.25 5.03
CA ASN A 19 2.44 -25.08 5.77
C ASN A 19 3.04 -24.96 7.20
N PRO A 20 3.28 -26.03 7.99
CA PRO A 20 3.90 -25.91 9.32
C PRO A 20 5.35 -25.41 9.32
N PHE A 21 6.09 -25.58 8.22
CA PHE A 21 7.51 -25.19 8.13
C PHE A 21 7.71 -23.76 7.63
N PHE A 22 6.70 -23.18 6.99
CA PHE A 22 6.74 -21.85 6.39
C PHE A 22 5.71 -20.87 7.00
N SER A 23 4.92 -21.29 7.98
CA SER A 23 3.92 -20.42 8.64
C SER A 23 4.53 -19.61 9.78
N GLY A 24 4.63 -18.30 9.57
CA GLY A 24 4.82 -17.33 10.65
C GLY A 24 3.56 -17.20 11.53
N PHE A 25 3.61 -16.36 12.57
CA PHE A 25 2.46 -16.12 13.46
C PHE A 25 1.32 -15.34 12.78
N ALA A 26 1.67 -14.45 11.83
CA ALA A 26 0.74 -13.67 11.02
C ALA A 26 1.47 -13.07 9.81
N THR A 27 0.70 -12.68 8.81
CA THR A 27 1.12 -11.77 7.73
C THR A 27 0.58 -10.38 8.03
N ILE A 28 1.42 -9.36 7.98
CA ILE A 28 1.00 -7.95 8.06
C ILE A 28 0.93 -7.41 6.63
N VAL A 29 -0.25 -6.97 6.21
CA VAL A 29 -0.49 -6.33 4.92
C VAL A 29 -0.62 -4.84 5.15
N MET A 30 0.36 -4.10 4.63
CA MET A 30 0.42 -2.64 4.71
C MET A 30 -0.15 -2.04 3.44
N LEU A 31 -1.16 -1.20 3.59
CA LEU A 31 -1.78 -0.41 2.54
C LEU A 31 -1.47 1.08 2.77
N HIS A 32 -1.49 1.89 1.72
CA HIS A 32 -1.49 3.35 1.88
C HIS A 32 -2.87 3.89 1.48
N ARG A 33 -3.25 3.69 0.22
CA ARG A 33 -4.50 4.20 -0.35
C ARG A 33 -5.39 3.09 -0.85
N VAL A 34 -6.71 3.27 -0.68
CA VAL A 34 -7.74 2.41 -1.27
C VAL A 34 -8.62 3.28 -2.16
N TYR A 35 -8.26 3.36 -3.44
CA TYR A 35 -8.90 4.28 -4.38
C TYR A 35 -8.74 3.76 -5.82
N PRO A 36 -9.68 4.08 -6.73
CA PRO A 36 -9.52 3.76 -8.14
C PRO A 36 -8.22 4.34 -8.74
N PHE A 37 -7.66 3.61 -9.70
CA PHE A 37 -6.57 4.12 -10.51
C PHE A 37 -7.09 5.24 -11.42
N GLU A 38 -6.30 6.31 -11.55
CA GLU A 38 -6.67 7.50 -12.30
C GLU A 38 -5.82 7.61 -13.57
N GLU A 39 -6.47 7.75 -14.73
CA GLU A 39 -5.76 7.97 -15.99
C GLU A 39 -5.04 9.33 -16.00
N GLY A 40 -3.82 9.35 -16.53
CA GLY A 40 -3.02 10.57 -16.65
C GLY A 40 -2.28 10.98 -15.38
N LYS A 41 -2.47 10.27 -14.26
CA LYS A 41 -1.61 10.36 -13.07
C LYS A 41 -0.34 9.53 -13.22
N LEU A 42 0.68 9.85 -12.44
CA LEU A 42 1.97 9.19 -12.50
C LEU A 42 1.89 7.84 -11.81
N HIS A 43 2.41 6.81 -12.47
CA HIS A 43 2.58 5.47 -11.93
C HIS A 43 3.27 5.49 -10.56
N SER A 44 4.25 6.40 -10.38
CA SER A 44 4.95 6.55 -9.11
C SER A 44 4.03 6.85 -7.92
N ASN A 45 2.96 7.63 -8.14
CA ASN A 45 1.95 7.92 -7.11
C ASN A 45 0.82 6.88 -7.11
N GLU A 46 0.41 6.41 -8.29
CA GLU A 46 -0.62 5.38 -8.42
C GLU A 46 -0.22 4.04 -7.79
N ALA A 47 1.08 3.70 -7.78
CA ALA A 47 1.60 2.47 -7.19
C ALA A 47 1.39 2.36 -5.67
N MET A 48 0.96 3.44 -4.99
CA MET A 48 0.57 3.43 -3.58
C MET A 48 -0.91 3.05 -3.37
N LYS A 49 -1.69 2.89 -4.44
CA LYS A 49 -3.11 2.56 -4.41
C LYS A 49 -3.33 1.06 -4.61
N VAL A 50 -4.36 0.55 -3.94
CA VAL A 50 -5.11 -0.62 -4.38
C VAL A 50 -6.55 -0.21 -4.66
N SER A 51 -7.22 -0.88 -5.60
CA SER A 51 -8.63 -0.61 -5.85
C SER A 51 -9.52 -1.21 -4.76
N SER A 52 -10.74 -0.68 -4.60
CA SER A 52 -11.76 -1.24 -3.70
C SER A 52 -12.10 -2.69 -4.03
N GLU A 53 -12.21 -2.99 -5.32
CA GLU A 53 -12.58 -4.31 -5.84
C GLU A 53 -11.48 -5.33 -5.54
N PHE A 54 -10.21 -4.90 -5.69
CA PHE A 54 -9.07 -5.73 -5.35
C PHE A 54 -9.03 -6.01 -3.84
N LEU A 55 -9.21 -4.98 -3.01
CA LEU A 55 -9.23 -5.14 -1.55
C LEU A 55 -10.34 -6.10 -1.11
N GLU A 56 -11.55 -5.92 -1.63
CA GLU A 56 -12.70 -6.75 -1.28
C GLU A 56 -12.50 -8.22 -1.75
N SER A 57 -11.98 -8.42 -2.96
CA SER A 57 -11.65 -9.76 -3.47
C SER A 57 -10.55 -10.43 -2.65
N PHE A 58 -9.51 -9.68 -2.27
CA PHE A 58 -8.44 -10.15 -1.39
C PHE A 58 -8.98 -10.62 -0.03
N ILE A 59 -9.89 -9.85 0.56
CA ILE A 59 -10.55 -10.21 1.82
C ILE A 59 -11.35 -11.50 1.67
N GLN A 60 -12.18 -11.60 0.64
CA GLN A 60 -13.02 -12.78 0.39
C GLN A 60 -12.17 -14.04 0.20
N GLN A 61 -11.18 -13.97 -0.68
CA GLN A 61 -10.28 -15.10 -0.94
C GLN A 61 -9.50 -15.49 0.32
N SER A 62 -9.04 -14.53 1.11
CA SER A 62 -8.33 -14.82 2.36
C SER A 62 -9.22 -15.58 3.37
N ILE A 63 -10.49 -15.18 3.50
CA ILE A 63 -11.45 -15.88 4.36
C ILE A 63 -11.68 -17.31 3.85
N GLU A 64 -11.88 -17.49 2.54
CA GLU A 64 -12.06 -18.81 1.91
C GLU A 64 -10.83 -19.73 2.10
N ASP A 65 -9.62 -19.15 2.03
CA ASP A 65 -8.35 -19.86 2.24
C ASP A 65 -8.08 -20.20 3.72
N GLY A 66 -8.99 -19.81 4.63
CA GLY A 66 -8.95 -20.09 6.06
C GLY A 66 -8.09 -19.11 6.86
N TYR A 67 -7.82 -17.91 6.34
CA TYR A 67 -7.16 -16.86 7.10
C TYR A 67 -8.15 -16.19 8.09
N GLN A 68 -7.62 -15.79 9.24
CA GLN A 68 -8.32 -15.00 10.24
C GLN A 68 -7.72 -13.60 10.30
N PHE A 69 -8.56 -12.58 10.09
CA PHE A 69 -8.15 -11.20 10.30
C PHE A 69 -8.08 -10.90 11.81
N THR A 70 -7.01 -10.24 12.24
CA THR A 70 -6.78 -9.93 13.66
C THR A 70 -6.20 -8.53 13.86
N SER A 71 -6.41 -7.93 15.02
CA SER A 71 -5.81 -6.63 15.36
C SER A 71 -4.36 -6.79 15.81
N LEU A 72 -3.59 -5.70 15.78
CA LEU A 72 -2.23 -5.68 16.33
C LEU A 72 -2.21 -6.06 17.82
N ASP A 73 -3.16 -5.54 18.62
CA ASP A 73 -3.25 -5.88 20.05
C ASP A 73 -3.48 -7.37 20.27
N LYS A 74 -4.36 -7.97 19.45
CA LYS A 74 -4.64 -9.39 19.54
C LYS A 74 -3.46 -10.23 19.08
N LEU A 75 -2.74 -9.78 18.05
CA LEU A 75 -1.51 -10.42 17.60
C LEU A 75 -0.44 -10.37 18.70
N TYR A 76 -0.27 -9.24 19.40
CA TYR A 76 0.64 -9.12 20.53
C TYR A 76 0.33 -10.16 21.62
N ASP A 77 -0.93 -10.29 22.04
CA ASP A 77 -1.36 -11.30 23.02
C ASP A 77 -1.02 -12.74 22.59
N ILE A 78 -1.16 -13.05 21.29
CA ILE A 78 -0.90 -14.37 20.73
C ILE A 78 0.60 -14.69 20.78
N LEU A 79 1.43 -13.71 20.43
CA LEU A 79 2.89 -13.82 20.46
C LEU A 79 3.38 -14.06 21.88
N GLU A 80 2.89 -13.29 22.85
CA GLU A 80 3.22 -13.45 24.28
C GLU A 80 2.85 -14.85 24.80
N LYS A 81 1.68 -15.36 24.42
CA LYS A 81 1.20 -16.68 24.84
C LYS A 81 1.83 -17.85 24.07
N LYS A 82 2.74 -17.57 23.12
CA LYS A 82 3.38 -18.54 22.21
C LYS A 82 2.39 -19.51 21.55
N GLN A 83 1.16 -19.05 21.29
CA GLN A 83 0.15 -19.88 20.65
C GLN A 83 0.53 -20.07 19.17
N LYS A 84 1.02 -21.26 18.82
CA LYS A 84 1.35 -21.58 17.43
C LYS A 84 0.09 -21.68 16.56
N SER A 85 0.26 -21.26 15.31
CA SER A 85 -0.48 -21.69 14.13
C SER A 85 -1.98 -21.37 14.11
N THR A 86 -2.31 -20.17 13.60
CA THR A 86 -3.40 -20.06 12.62
C THR A 86 -2.95 -19.12 11.50
N LYS A 87 -3.48 -19.30 10.29
CA LYS A 87 -3.28 -18.37 9.17
C LYS A 87 -3.89 -17.03 9.57
N ARG A 88 -3.08 -16.02 9.89
CA ARG A 88 -3.58 -14.70 10.34
C ARG A 88 -3.12 -13.59 9.42
N ILE A 89 -4.01 -12.62 9.21
CA ILE A 89 -3.72 -11.38 8.51
C ILE A 89 -3.99 -10.21 9.44
N VAL A 90 -3.06 -9.27 9.50
CA VAL A 90 -3.27 -7.95 10.09
C VAL A 90 -3.25 -6.93 8.96
N ILE A 91 -4.20 -6.00 8.96
CA ILE A 91 -4.22 -4.87 8.03
C ILE A 91 -3.71 -3.62 8.72
N THR A 92 -2.75 -2.95 8.11
CA THR A 92 -2.34 -1.59 8.47
C THR A 92 -2.57 -0.65 7.30
N LEU A 93 -2.95 0.58 7.59
CA LEU A 93 -3.03 1.68 6.63
C LEU A 93 -2.09 2.79 7.08
N ASP A 94 -1.17 3.15 6.22
CA ASP A 94 -0.17 4.18 6.51
C ASP A 94 -0.64 5.55 5.97
N ASP A 95 -0.10 6.62 6.54
CA ASP A 95 -0.34 8.04 6.24
C ASP A 95 -1.72 8.61 6.55
N GLY A 96 -2.77 7.79 6.71
CA GLY A 96 -4.09 8.28 7.09
C GLY A 96 -4.82 9.04 5.97
N TYR A 97 -4.73 8.55 4.73
CA TYR A 97 -5.43 9.12 3.59
C TYR A 97 -6.95 9.16 3.80
N ARG A 98 -7.62 10.18 3.25
CA ARG A 98 -9.09 10.34 3.32
C ARG A 98 -9.84 9.11 2.82
N ASP A 99 -9.32 8.47 1.77
CA ASP A 99 -9.90 7.25 1.20
C ASP A 99 -9.83 6.02 2.13
N ASN A 100 -8.98 6.03 3.16
CA ASN A 100 -9.01 5.01 4.20
C ASN A 100 -10.36 5.03 4.94
N PHE A 101 -10.94 6.22 5.15
CA PHE A 101 -12.25 6.39 5.79
C PHE A 101 -13.42 6.28 4.81
N GLU A 102 -13.31 6.90 3.63
CA GLU A 102 -14.45 6.97 2.70
C GLU A 102 -14.65 5.68 1.89
N VAL A 103 -13.58 4.94 1.60
CA VAL A 103 -13.61 3.77 0.72
C VAL A 103 -13.26 2.48 1.47
N ALA A 104 -12.12 2.45 2.18
CA ALA A 104 -11.65 1.22 2.83
C ALA A 104 -12.52 0.83 4.04
N TYR A 105 -12.86 1.79 4.90
CA TYR A 105 -13.61 1.53 6.14
C TYR A 105 -14.98 0.85 5.91
N PRO A 106 -15.83 1.26 4.94
CA PRO A 106 -17.05 0.53 4.62
C PRO A 106 -16.82 -0.96 4.30
N ILE A 107 -15.75 -1.29 3.58
CA ILE A 107 -15.38 -2.67 3.26
C ILE A 107 -14.95 -3.41 4.53
N PHE A 108 -14.02 -2.87 5.31
CA PHE A 108 -13.60 -3.50 6.57
C PHE A 108 -14.77 -3.70 7.54
N LYS A 109 -15.69 -2.73 7.61
CA LYS A 109 -16.91 -2.81 8.42
C LYS A 109 -17.83 -3.93 7.97
N LYS A 110 -18.04 -4.10 6.65
CA LYS A 110 -18.86 -5.17 6.06
C LYS A 110 -18.38 -6.56 6.49
N TYR A 111 -17.07 -6.78 6.49
CA TYR A 111 -16.45 -8.07 6.84
C TYR A 111 -15.99 -8.17 8.30
N LYS A 112 -16.25 -7.16 9.13
CA LYS A 112 -15.81 -7.07 10.54
C LYS A 112 -14.29 -7.25 10.70
N ILE A 113 -13.52 -6.70 9.78
CA ILE A 113 -12.06 -6.79 9.78
C ILE A 113 -11.48 -5.69 10.68
N PRO A 114 -10.69 -6.06 11.71
CA PRO A 114 -9.89 -5.07 12.43
C PRO A 114 -8.74 -4.57 11.55
N PHE A 115 -8.41 -3.29 11.71
CA PHE A 115 -7.27 -2.66 11.04
C PHE A 115 -6.63 -1.63 11.96
N CYS A 116 -5.37 -1.29 11.68
CA CYS A 116 -4.65 -0.19 12.33
C CYS A 116 -4.38 0.92 11.31
N ILE A 117 -4.41 2.18 11.75
CA ILE A 117 -4.06 3.33 10.92
C ILE A 117 -2.94 4.12 11.59
N TYR A 118 -1.84 4.36 10.84
CA TYR A 118 -0.74 5.21 11.27
C TYR A 118 -0.89 6.59 10.61
N VAL A 119 -1.39 7.55 11.38
CA VAL A 119 -1.72 8.88 10.85
C VAL A 119 -0.52 9.81 10.93
N THR A 120 -0.14 10.41 9.79
CA THR A 120 0.84 11.50 9.72
C THR A 120 0.12 12.83 9.99
N THR A 121 0.00 13.19 11.28
CA THR A 121 -0.91 14.24 11.78
C THR A 121 -0.72 15.62 11.15
N SER A 122 0.47 15.95 10.65
CA SER A 122 0.72 17.23 9.98
C SER A 122 -0.15 17.47 8.74
N PHE A 123 -0.62 16.42 8.06
CA PHE A 123 -1.51 16.59 6.90
C PHE A 123 -2.95 16.96 7.30
N PRO A 124 -3.66 16.21 8.18
CA PRO A 124 -4.98 16.65 8.64
C PRO A 124 -4.93 17.98 9.40
N ASP A 125 -3.83 18.29 10.10
CA ASP A 125 -3.61 19.57 10.77
C ASP A 125 -3.25 20.71 9.80
N LYS A 126 -3.02 20.40 8.51
CA LYS A 126 -2.62 21.33 7.45
C LYS A 126 -1.33 22.10 7.74
N THR A 127 -0.43 21.49 8.51
CA THR A 127 0.90 22.05 8.82
C THR A 127 1.99 21.51 7.88
N ALA A 128 1.65 20.53 7.04
CA ALA A 128 2.50 20.02 5.96
C ALA A 128 1.70 19.84 4.66
N VAL A 129 2.42 19.78 3.54
CA VAL A 129 1.85 19.52 2.21
C VAL A 129 2.43 18.22 1.65
N LEU A 130 1.57 17.42 1.02
CA LEU A 130 1.96 16.23 0.26
C LEU A 130 2.66 16.67 -1.03
N TRP A 131 3.94 17.06 -0.92
CA TRP A 131 4.69 17.71 -2.00
C TRP A 131 4.67 16.89 -3.31
N TRP A 132 4.60 15.56 -3.23
CA TRP A 132 4.55 14.68 -4.39
C TRP A 132 3.27 14.85 -5.22
N TYR A 133 2.14 15.21 -4.61
CA TYR A 133 0.94 15.56 -5.38
C TYR A 133 1.07 16.91 -6.06
N VAL A 134 1.67 17.89 -5.38
CA VAL A 134 1.92 19.20 -5.98
C VAL A 134 2.86 19.07 -7.17
N VAL A 135 3.95 18.31 -7.03
CA VAL A 135 4.91 18.07 -8.10
C VAL A 135 4.27 17.28 -9.25
N GLU A 136 3.48 16.24 -8.94
CA GLU A 136 2.74 15.50 -9.96
C GLU A 136 1.79 16.40 -10.74
N ASP A 137 0.97 17.21 -10.07
CA ASP A 137 0.02 18.10 -10.72
C ASP A 137 0.73 19.10 -11.64
N LEU A 138 1.85 19.68 -11.19
CA LEU A 138 2.68 20.54 -12.02
C LEU A 138 3.21 19.81 -13.25
N ILE A 139 3.79 18.62 -13.09
CA ILE A 139 4.35 17.83 -14.20
C ILE A 139 3.26 17.41 -15.18
N VAL A 140 2.10 16.97 -14.70
CA VAL A 140 1.01 16.47 -15.54
C VAL A 140 0.39 17.59 -16.37
N GLN A 141 0.29 18.80 -15.82
CA GLN A 141 -0.37 19.95 -16.44
C GLN A 141 0.53 20.77 -17.38
N ASN A 142 1.84 20.51 -17.43
CA ASN A 142 2.79 21.31 -18.20
C ASN A 142 3.61 20.44 -19.15
N GLU A 143 4.02 20.99 -20.30
CA GLU A 143 4.98 20.33 -21.19
C GLU A 143 6.44 20.53 -20.75
N THR A 144 6.70 21.46 -19.83
CA THR A 144 8.04 21.77 -19.32
C THR A 144 7.95 22.33 -17.90
N ILE A 145 8.87 21.93 -17.03
CA ILE A 145 9.03 22.48 -15.68
C ILE A 145 10.42 23.10 -15.54
N LYS A 146 10.48 24.33 -15.02
CA LYS A 146 11.73 25.01 -14.68
C LYS A 146 11.78 25.22 -13.17
N LEU A 147 12.83 24.71 -12.53
CA LEU A 147 13.07 24.91 -11.11
C LEU A 147 13.74 26.27 -10.85
N SER A 148 13.63 26.76 -9.61
CA SER A 148 14.31 27.98 -9.16
C SER A 148 15.84 27.88 -9.23
N THR A 149 16.38 26.66 -9.24
CA THR A 149 17.80 26.36 -9.47
C THR A 149 18.25 26.62 -10.92
N GLY A 150 17.31 26.88 -11.84
CA GLY A 150 17.56 27.06 -13.27
C GLY A 150 17.48 25.77 -14.09
N GLU A 151 17.37 24.60 -13.44
CA GLU A 151 17.17 23.32 -14.11
C GLU A 151 15.83 23.27 -14.86
N VAL A 152 15.83 22.70 -16.07
CA VAL A 152 14.65 22.59 -16.93
C VAL A 152 14.42 21.13 -17.29
N TYR A 153 13.18 20.68 -17.16
CA TYR A 153 12.74 19.31 -17.41
C TYR A 153 11.65 19.27 -18.48
N SER A 154 11.74 18.32 -19.41
CA SER A 154 10.66 18.01 -20.34
C SER A 154 9.54 17.27 -19.61
N CYS A 155 8.29 17.60 -19.90
CA CYS A 155 7.11 16.90 -19.40
C CYS A 155 6.13 16.61 -20.56
N LYS A 156 6.64 16.51 -21.80
CA LYS A 156 5.81 16.37 -23.00
C LYS A 156 5.17 14.98 -23.13
N TYR A 157 5.92 13.94 -22.82
CA TYR A 157 5.46 12.55 -22.91
C TYR A 157 5.37 11.92 -21.53
N ILE A 158 4.56 10.86 -21.39
CA ILE A 158 4.37 10.18 -20.10
C ILE A 158 5.69 9.70 -19.49
N LYS A 159 6.61 9.21 -20.33
CA LYS A 159 7.94 8.80 -19.89
C LYS A 159 8.75 9.98 -19.32
N ASP A 160 8.73 11.13 -20.00
CA ASP A 160 9.40 12.33 -19.52
C ASP A 160 8.82 12.81 -18.18
N LYS A 161 7.50 12.69 -18.02
CA LYS A 161 6.79 13.05 -16.78
C LYS A 161 7.23 12.17 -15.61
N GLU A 162 7.28 10.85 -15.80
CA GLU A 162 7.79 9.91 -14.78
C GLU A 162 9.26 10.18 -14.45
N ASP A 163 10.11 10.31 -15.48
CA ASP A 163 11.54 10.56 -15.29
C ASP A 163 11.77 11.90 -14.56
N THR A 164 11.00 12.93 -14.89
CA THR A 164 11.04 14.23 -14.21
C THR A 164 10.63 14.11 -12.75
N PHE A 165 9.53 13.41 -12.46
CA PHE A 165 9.07 13.20 -11.09
C PHE A 165 10.12 12.49 -10.24
N LEU A 166 10.71 11.41 -10.76
CA LEU A 166 11.77 10.67 -10.08
C LEU A 166 13.04 11.50 -9.87
N GLN A 167 13.40 12.36 -10.82
CA GLN A 167 14.55 13.27 -10.68
C GLN A 167 14.29 14.36 -9.64
N ILE A 168 13.11 14.96 -9.62
CA ILE A 168 12.73 15.96 -8.62
C ILE A 168 12.64 15.30 -7.22
N ARG A 169 12.05 14.11 -7.11
CA ARG A 169 11.95 13.34 -5.85
C ARG A 169 13.31 13.12 -5.19
N LYS A 170 14.35 12.80 -5.97
CA LYS A 170 15.71 12.61 -5.46
C LYS A 170 16.28 13.85 -4.76
N LYS A 171 15.76 15.05 -5.07
CA LYS A 171 16.18 16.31 -4.42
C LYS A 171 15.52 16.52 -3.04
N PHE A 172 14.43 15.82 -2.75
CA PHE A 172 13.73 15.85 -1.46
C PHE A 172 14.11 14.69 -0.55
N SER A 173 14.77 13.66 -1.08
CA SER A 173 15.19 12.50 -0.30
C SER A 173 16.42 12.87 0.53
N LEU A 174 16.27 12.82 1.85
CA LEU A 174 17.35 12.97 2.84
C LEU A 174 18.37 11.84 2.72
#